data_AF-A0A1J3IRC5-F1
#
_entry.id   AF-A0A1J3IRC5-F1
#
_cell.length_a   1.000
_cell.length_b   1.000
_cell.length_c   1.000
_cell.angle_alpha   90.00
_cell.angle_beta   90.00
_cell.angle_gamma   90.00
#
_symmetry.space_group_name_H-M   'P 1'
#
loop_
_entity.id
_entity.type
_entity.pdbx_description
1 polymer ?
#
loop_
_entity_poly.entity_id
_entity_poly.type
_entity_poly.pdbx_seq_one_letter_code
_entity_poly.pdbx_strand_id
1 'polypeptide(L)' 'VFESMPRKDVVSWNTIIAGYAQSGMYEDALRMVREMGSNDLSPDAFTLSSVLPIFSEYVDVNKGKEIHGYVIRKGI' A
#
# COMPACT_ATOMS: atom_id res chain seq x y z
N VAL A 1 10.37 -13.43 -6.39
CA VAL A 1 10.17 -12.82 -7.72
C VAL A 1 10.17 -11.30 -7.64
N PHE A 2 9.31 -10.68 -6.83
CA PHE A 2 9.29 -9.22 -6.66
C PHE A 2 10.65 -8.64 -6.23
N GLU A 3 11.29 -9.23 -5.22
CA GLU A 3 12.61 -8.80 -4.74
C GLU A 3 13.70 -8.85 -5.82
N SER A 4 13.66 -9.88 -6.67
CA SER A 4 14.64 -10.09 -7.74
C SER A 4 14.37 -9.27 -9.00
N MET A 5 13.29 -8.46 -9.06
CA MET A 5 13.01 -7.61 -10.22
C MET A 5 14.04 -6.47 -10.31
N PRO A 6 14.75 -6.33 -11.44
CA PRO A 6 15.77 -5.29 -11.62
C PRO A 6 15.15 -3.89 -11.67
N ARG A 7 13.88 -3.78 -12.07
CA ARG A 7 13.10 -2.55 -12.04
C ARG A 7 11.69 -2.87 -11.58
N LYS A 8 11.24 -2.18 -10.55
CA LYS A 8 9.88 -2.24 -10.03
C LYS A 8 9.11 -1.04 -10.55
N ASP A 9 7.91 -1.26 -11.04
CA ASP A 9 6.96 -0.24 -11.47
C ASP A 9 5.67 -0.29 -10.65
N VAL A 10 4.77 0.67 -10.87
CA VAL A 10 3.49 0.78 -10.15
C VAL A 10 2.69 -0.52 -10.19
N VAL A 11 2.70 -1.24 -11.32
CA VAL A 11 1.97 -2.50 -11.47
C VAL A 11 2.57 -3.59 -10.59
N SER A 12 3.89 -3.73 -10.57
CA SER A 12 4.58 -4.70 -9.71
C SER A 12 4.33 -4.44 -8.23
N TRP A 13 4.33 -3.17 -7.79
CA TRP A 13 4.00 -2.76 -6.42
C TRP A 13 2.54 -3.05 -6.07
N ASN A 14 1.60 -2.66 -6.95
CA ASN A 14 0.18 -2.93 -6.77
C ASN A 14 -0.11 -4.42 -6.64
N THR A 15 0.60 -5.24 -7.43
CA THR A 15 0.46 -6.70 -7.39
C THR A 15 0.89 -7.28 -6.05
N ILE A 16 2.06 -6.90 -5.53
CA ILE A 16 2.56 -7.45 -4.25
C ILE A 16 1.75 -6.93 -3.06
N ILE A 17 1.32 -5.66 -3.09
CA ILE A 17 0.49 -5.05 -2.05
C ILE A 17 -0.88 -5.74 -1.99
N ALA A 18 -1.55 -5.92 -3.13
CA ALA A 18 -2.83 -6.61 -3.20
C ALA A 18 -2.71 -8.07 -2.74
N GLY A 19 -1.62 -8.77 -3.13
CA GLY A 19 -1.36 -10.13 -2.69
C GLY A 19 -1.25 -10.27 -1.17
N TYR A 20 -0.50 -9.37 -0.52
CA TYR A 20 -0.41 -9.35 0.95
C TYR A 20 -1.74 -9.00 1.61
N ALA A 21 -2.46 -7.99 1.10
CA ALA A 21 -3.74 -7.57 1.64
C ALA A 21 -4.78 -8.70 1.57
N GLN A 22 -4.89 -9.39 0.42
CA GLN A 22 -5.80 -10.52 0.23
C GLN A 22 -5.43 -11.74 1.09
N SER A 23 -4.15 -11.88 1.46
CA SER A 23 -3.67 -12.98 2.31
C SER A 23 -3.79 -12.71 3.81
N GLY A 24 -4.37 -11.57 4.22
CA GLY A 24 -4.43 -11.18 5.63
C GLY A 24 -3.10 -10.65 6.19
N MET A 25 -2.08 -10.49 5.35
CA MET A 25 -0.73 -10.08 5.74
C MET A 25 -0.62 -8.55 5.79
N TYR A 26 -1.40 -7.96 6.67
CA TYR A 26 -1.68 -6.52 6.70
C TYR A 26 -0.45 -5.65 6.98
N GLU A 27 0.41 -6.06 7.90
CA GLU A 27 1.64 -5.33 8.19
C GLU A 27 2.60 -5.29 7.00
N ASP A 28 2.71 -6.42 6.28
CA ASP A 28 3.52 -6.51 5.07
C ASP A 28 2.93 -5.65 3.95
N ALA A 29 1.62 -5.69 3.72
CA ALA A 29 0.95 -4.84 2.75
C ALA A 29 1.22 -3.33 3.01
N LEU A 30 1.10 -2.90 4.27
CA LEU A 30 1.37 -1.51 4.66
C LEU A 30 2.88 -1.16 4.59
N ARG A 31 3.77 -2.12 4.86
CA ARG A 31 5.21 -1.94 4.65
C ARG A 31 5.51 -1.70 3.18
N MET A 32 4.92 -2.49 2.28
CA MET A 32 5.12 -2.33 0.83
C MET A 32 4.60 -0.97 0.33
N VAL A 33 3.48 -0.46 0.85
CA VAL A 33 3.00 0.90 0.51
C VAL A 33 4.03 1.97 0.90
N ARG A 34 4.67 1.85 2.07
CA ARG A 34 5.72 2.78 2.50
C ARG A 34 6.97 2.67 1.63
N GLU A 35 7.40 1.45 1.33
CA GLU A 35 8.58 1.22 0.48
C GLU A 35 8.38 1.72 -0.96
N MET A 36 7.16 1.60 -1.51
CA MET A 36 6.81 2.19 -2.80
C MET A 36 7.11 3.70 -2.81
N GLY A 37 6.70 4.41 -1.75
CA GLY A 37 6.99 5.84 -1.56
C GLY A 37 8.48 6.16 -1.49
N SER A 38 9.26 5.32 -0.82
CA SER A 38 10.73 5.45 -0.75
C SER A 38 11.46 5.18 -2.08
N ASN A 39 10.77 4.58 -3.06
CA ASN A 39 11.28 4.33 -4.41
C ASN A 39 10.79 5.38 -5.43
N ASP A 40 10.46 6.58 -4.97
CA ASP A 40 9.94 7.70 -5.77
C ASP A 40 8.65 7.38 -6.56
N LEU A 41 7.94 6.33 -6.16
CA LEU A 41 6.64 5.96 -6.72
C LEU A 41 5.54 6.34 -5.74
N SER A 42 4.48 6.98 -6.24
CA SER A 42 3.33 7.34 -5.41
C SER A 42 2.28 6.23 -5.47
N PRO A 43 1.76 5.75 -4.33
CA PRO A 43 0.54 4.96 -4.29
C PRO A 43 -0.57 5.63 -5.10
N ASP A 44 -1.24 4.85 -5.94
CA ASP A 44 -2.37 5.27 -6.76
C ASP A 44 -3.71 4.83 -6.15
N ALA A 45 -4.81 5.15 -6.82
CA ALA A 45 -6.15 4.77 -6.36
C ALA A 45 -6.31 3.24 -6.18
N PHE A 46 -5.63 2.43 -6.99
CA PHE A 46 -5.65 0.98 -6.87
C PHE A 46 -4.84 0.51 -5.65
N THR A 47 -3.68 1.10 -5.41
CA THR A 47 -2.89 0.82 -4.21
C THR A 47 -3.72 1.10 -2.96
N LEU A 48 -4.38 2.26 -2.92
CA LEU A 48 -5.14 2.73 -1.76
C LEU A 48 -6.41 1.91 -1.55
N SER A 49 -7.13 1.54 -2.61
CA SER A 49 -8.30 0.66 -2.51
C SER A 49 -7.94 -0.74 -2.01
N SER A 50 -6.76 -1.24 -2.36
CA SER A 50 -6.28 -2.56 -1.92
C SER A 50 -5.96 -2.60 -0.42
N VAL A 51 -5.54 -1.48 0.18
CA VAL A 51 -5.20 -1.42 1.62
C VAL A 51 -6.28 -0.82 2.49
N LEU A 52 -7.33 -0.21 1.92
CA LEU A 52 -8.43 0.36 2.69
C LEU A 52 -9.12 -0.65 3.64
N PRO A 53 -9.43 -1.90 3.22
CA PRO A 53 -10.10 -2.87 4.08
C PRO A 53 -9.24 -3.31 5.28
N ILE A 54 -7.93 -3.19 5.16
CA ILE A 54 -6.99 -3.52 6.25
C ILE A 54 -7.34 -2.72 7.50
N PHE A 55 -7.73 -1.44 7.37
CA PHE A 55 -8.02 -0.59 8.53
C PHE A 55 -9.36 -0.89 9.20
N SER A 56 -10.28 -1.59 8.52
CA SER A 56 -11.51 -2.07 9.13
C SER A 56 -11.30 -3.36 9.94
N GLU A 57 -10.31 -4.18 9.59
CA GLU A 57 -10.03 -5.45 10.26
C GLU A 57 -8.88 -5.37 11.27
N TYR A 58 -7.90 -4.53 10.97
CA TYR A 58 -6.73 -4.25 11.79
C TYR A 58 -6.97 -2.90 12.48
N VAL A 59 -7.53 -2.95 13.71
CA VAL A 59 -7.95 -1.78 14.51
C VAL A 59 -6.74 -0.94 14.96
N ASP A 60 -6.13 -0.23 14.01
CA ASP A 60 -5.11 0.77 14.24
C ASP A 60 -5.52 2.09 13.60
N VAL A 61 -6.26 2.88 14.39
CA VAL A 61 -6.80 4.19 14.00
C VAL A 61 -5.69 5.16 13.56
N ASN A 62 -4.47 5.02 14.08
CA ASN A 62 -3.37 5.91 13.74
C ASN A 62 -2.90 5.66 12.31
N LYS A 63 -2.71 4.39 11.92
CA LYS A 63 -2.35 4.05 10.53
C LYS A 63 -3.46 4.41 9.54
N GLY A 64 -4.73 4.25 9.94
CA GLY A 64 -5.87 4.70 9.12
C GLY A 64 -5.85 6.21 8.87
N LYS A 65 -5.52 7.01 9.89
CA LYS A 65 -5.37 8.48 9.76
C LYS A 65 -4.20 8.87 8.86
N GLU A 66 -3.09 8.14 8.87
CA GLU A 66 -1.95 8.40 7.98
C GLU A 66 -2.35 8.28 6.51
N ILE A 67 -3.01 7.18 6.13
CA ILE A 67 -3.49 6.96 4.76
C ILE A 67 -4.57 7.98 4.39
N HIS A 68 -5.53 8.24 5.27
CA HIS A 68 -6.55 9.27 5.02
C HIS A 68 -5.92 10.64 4.77
N GLY A 69 -4.94 11.04 5.59
CA GLY A 69 -4.21 12.29 5.38
C GLY A 69 -3.40 12.31 4.08
N TYR A 70 -2.87 11.16 3.63
CA TYR A 70 -2.20 11.03 2.34
C TYR A 70 -3.16 11.29 1.17
N VAL A 71 -4.33 10.66 1.18
CA VAL A 71 -5.41 10.84 0.18
C VAL A 71 -5.76 12.33 0.02
N ILE A 72 -6.08 12.99 1.15
CA ILE A 72 -6.46 14.42 1.16
C ILE A 72 -5.35 15.32 0.61
N ARG A 73 -4.08 15.09 1.00
CA ARG A 73 -2.95 15.90 0.51
C ARG A 73 -2.67 15.71 -0.98
N LYS A 74 -3.02 14.56 -1.54
CA LYS A 74 -2.77 14.24 -2.95
C LYS A 74 -3.96 14.51 -3.86
N GLY A 75 -5.14 14.81 -3.30
CA GLY A 75 -6.35 15.04 -4.08
C GLY A 75 -6.80 13.81 -4.87
N ILE A 76 -6.50 12.62 -4.34
CA ILE A 76 -6.90 11.32 -4.89
C ILE A 76 -8.27 10.95 -4.33
#